data_AF-A0A2K4ZJS2-F1
#
_entry.id   AF-A0A2K4ZJS2-F1
#
_cell.length_a   1.000
_cell.length_b   1.000
_cell.length_c   1.000
_cell.angle_alpha   90.00
_cell.angle_beta   90.00
_cell.angle_gamma   90.00
#
_symmetry.space_group_name_H-M   'P 1'
#
loop_
_entity.id
_entity.type
_entity.pdbx_description
1 polymer ?
#
loop_
_entity_poly.entity_id
_entity_poly.type
_entity_poly.pdbx_seq_one_letter_code
_entity_poly.pdbx_strand_id
1 'polypeptide(L)'
;MNPPKSRENSITRYYIAEENLAGSVKEQKADYDLLAAVMICLGKEGDSDTDLLKLLNVLLSTETGSEDKCQILEEDFHIKMTQALESEVSLMCNLSKGVEEKGIQKGIQKGIQKGIDKGITAMILTLKELQISSDVILKQICEKFDLTEETAETYLKE
;
A
#
# COMPACT_ATOMS: atom_id res chain seq x y z
N MET A 1 -5.41 -3.91 -3.01
CA MET A 1 -5.27 -5.18 -2.28
C MET A 1 -5.51 -6.30 -3.27
N ASN A 2 -4.68 -7.33 -3.28
CA ASN A 2 -4.81 -8.44 -4.24
C ASN A 2 -5.34 -9.66 -3.47
N PRO A 3 -6.66 -9.94 -3.51
CA PRO A 3 -7.19 -11.15 -2.89
C PRO A 3 -6.65 -12.40 -3.61
N PRO A 4 -6.67 -13.57 -2.96
CA PRO A 4 -6.41 -14.83 -3.65
C PRO A 4 -7.40 -15.03 -4.80
N LYS A 5 -6.94 -15.63 -5.92
CA LYS A 5 -7.78 -15.88 -7.12
C LYS A 5 -9.12 -16.54 -6.82
N SER A 6 -9.16 -17.46 -5.87
CA SER A 6 -10.39 -18.16 -5.46
C SER A 6 -11.44 -17.26 -4.79
N ARG A 7 -11.10 -16.00 -4.50
CA ARG A 7 -11.93 -15.03 -3.79
C ARG A 7 -12.19 -13.76 -4.61
N GLU A 8 -11.57 -13.63 -5.78
CA GLU A 8 -11.79 -12.49 -6.67
C GLU A 8 -13.27 -12.39 -7.06
N ASN A 9 -13.72 -11.16 -7.30
CA ASN A 9 -15.08 -10.84 -7.69
C ASN A 9 -16.15 -11.45 -6.79
N SER A 10 -15.98 -11.33 -5.47
CA SER A 10 -16.92 -11.84 -4.48
C SER A 10 -17.39 -10.78 -3.49
N ILE A 11 -18.66 -10.88 -3.08
CA ILE A 11 -19.24 -10.15 -1.96
C ILE A 11 -19.70 -11.19 -0.95
N THR A 12 -18.99 -11.31 0.16
CA THR A 12 -19.27 -12.33 1.18
C THR A 12 -19.76 -11.68 2.46
N ARG A 13 -20.94 -12.10 2.95
CA ARG A 13 -21.46 -11.70 4.26
C ARG A 13 -21.15 -12.78 5.29
N TYR A 14 -20.49 -12.38 6.37
CA TYR A 14 -20.37 -13.14 7.61
C TYR A 14 -21.34 -12.53 8.63
N TYR A 15 -22.19 -13.35 9.23
CA TYR A 15 -23.21 -12.91 10.19
C TYR A 15 -23.39 -13.97 11.28
N ILE A 16 -24.11 -13.61 12.35
CA ILE A 16 -24.32 -14.51 13.49
C ILE A 16 -25.67 -15.23 13.31
N ALA A 17 -25.66 -16.55 13.45
CA ALA A 17 -26.85 -17.40 13.42
C ALA A 17 -26.90 -18.27 14.68
N GLU A 18 -28.03 -18.28 15.37
CA GLU A 18 -28.27 -19.14 16.53
C GLU A 18 -28.49 -20.60 16.09
N GLU A 19 -27.73 -21.53 16.67
CA GLU A 19 -27.92 -22.98 16.54
C GLU A 19 -27.92 -23.61 17.93
N ASN A 20 -28.98 -24.34 18.26
CA ASN A 20 -29.10 -25.04 19.53
C ASN A 20 -28.46 -26.43 19.44
N LEU A 21 -27.31 -26.63 20.10
CA LEU A 21 -26.67 -27.95 20.22
C LEU A 21 -27.30 -28.82 21.32
N ALA A 22 -27.91 -28.19 22.33
CA ALA A 22 -28.69 -28.83 23.38
C ALA A 22 -29.72 -27.82 23.95
N GLY A 23 -30.92 -28.28 24.28
CA GLY A 23 -32.02 -27.41 24.72
C GLY A 23 -32.82 -26.83 23.56
N SER A 24 -33.62 -25.80 23.84
CA SER A 24 -34.59 -25.26 22.88
C SER A 24 -34.86 -23.76 23.06
N VAL A 25 -33.82 -22.97 23.35
CA VAL A 25 -33.99 -21.51 23.39
C VAL A 25 -34.34 -20.99 21.99
N LYS A 26 -35.12 -19.91 21.95
CA LYS A 26 -35.39 -19.16 20.73
C LYS A 26 -35.26 -17.69 21.07
N GLU A 27 -34.05 -17.18 20.94
CA GLU A 27 -33.79 -15.76 21.17
C GLU A 27 -34.35 -14.93 20.01
N GLN A 28 -34.73 -13.69 20.26
CA GLN A 28 -35.12 -12.81 19.14
C GLN A 28 -33.87 -12.46 18.34
N LYS A 29 -33.99 -12.52 17.01
CA LYS A 29 -32.86 -12.21 16.11
C LYS A 29 -32.22 -10.84 16.37
N ALA A 30 -33.03 -9.85 16.76
CA ALA A 30 -32.56 -8.51 17.10
C ALA A 30 -31.61 -8.47 18.31
N ASP A 31 -31.67 -9.49 19.16
CA ASP A 31 -30.89 -9.56 20.40
C ASP A 31 -29.55 -10.29 20.20
N TYR A 32 -29.40 -11.12 19.15
CA TYR A 32 -28.14 -11.85 18.87
C TYR A 32 -27.45 -11.51 17.54
N ASP A 33 -28.15 -11.16 16.46
CA ASP A 33 -27.56 -10.82 15.14
C ASP A 33 -27.13 -9.34 15.09
N LEU A 34 -26.26 -8.95 16.04
CA LEU A 34 -25.82 -7.56 16.22
C LEU A 34 -24.62 -7.15 15.35
N LEU A 35 -23.92 -8.13 14.77
CA LEU A 35 -22.72 -7.91 13.96
C LEU A 35 -22.79 -8.69 12.66
N ALA A 36 -22.59 -7.99 11.55
CA ALA A 36 -22.30 -8.59 10.26
C ALA A 36 -21.07 -7.93 9.63
N ALA A 37 -20.19 -8.73 9.06
CA ALA A 37 -19.07 -8.27 8.25
C ALA A 37 -19.38 -8.55 6.77
N VAL A 38 -19.31 -7.53 5.93
CA VAL A 38 -19.41 -7.67 4.47
C VAL A 38 -18.02 -7.48 3.89
N MET A 39 -17.51 -8.50 3.22
CA MET A 39 -16.21 -8.50 2.58
C MET A 39 -16.38 -8.44 1.08
N ILE A 40 -15.84 -7.39 0.46
CA ILE A 40 -15.84 -7.20 -0.99
C ILE A 40 -14.42 -7.47 -1.48
N CYS A 41 -14.26 -8.50 -2.30
CA CYS A 41 -13.00 -8.88 -2.91
C CYS A 41 -13.07 -8.58 -4.40
N LEU A 42 -12.38 -7.52 -4.82
CA LEU A 42 -12.29 -7.09 -6.21
C LEU A 42 -11.22 -7.90 -6.95
N GLY A 43 -11.51 -8.21 -8.22
CA GLY A 43 -10.61 -8.91 -9.12
C GLY A 43 -10.13 -8.00 -10.25
N LYS A 44 -9.77 -8.59 -11.38
CA LYS A 44 -9.46 -7.82 -12.60
C LYS A 44 -10.73 -7.34 -13.30
N GLU A 45 -10.58 -6.23 -14.02
CA GLU A 45 -11.63 -5.70 -14.90
C GLU A 45 -12.05 -6.76 -15.94
N GLY A 46 -13.36 -6.93 -16.13
CA GLY A 46 -13.95 -7.86 -17.11
C GLY A 46 -14.32 -9.26 -16.62
N ASP A 47 -13.87 -9.69 -15.43
CA ASP A 47 -14.00 -11.09 -14.97
C ASP A 47 -15.08 -11.30 -13.89
N SER A 48 -16.03 -10.36 -13.76
CA SER A 48 -17.07 -10.41 -12.71
C SER A 48 -18.48 -10.54 -13.29
N ASP A 49 -19.30 -11.40 -12.68
CA ASP A 49 -20.66 -11.71 -13.13
C ASP A 49 -21.70 -10.63 -12.79
N THR A 50 -21.38 -9.69 -11.88
CA THR A 50 -22.33 -8.67 -11.41
C THR A 50 -21.90 -7.27 -11.79
N ASP A 51 -22.83 -6.44 -12.27
CA ASP A 51 -22.56 -5.06 -12.67
C ASP A 51 -22.03 -4.18 -11.53
N LEU A 52 -22.45 -4.44 -10.28
CA LEU A 52 -21.89 -3.77 -9.11
C LEU A 52 -20.38 -4.04 -8.94
N LEU A 53 -19.94 -5.27 -9.13
CA LEU A 53 -18.52 -5.61 -9.03
C LEU A 53 -17.72 -5.02 -10.19
N LYS A 54 -18.27 -5.02 -11.41
CA LYS A 54 -17.65 -4.33 -12.55
C LYS A 54 -17.46 -2.84 -12.27
N LEU A 55 -18.51 -2.20 -11.75
CA LEU A 55 -18.48 -0.78 -11.36
C LEU A 55 -17.39 -0.52 -10.31
N LEU A 56 -17.35 -1.33 -9.25
CA LEU A 56 -16.36 -1.18 -8.19
C LEU A 56 -14.94 -1.46 -8.67
N ASN A 57 -14.75 -2.43 -9.57
CA ASN A 57 -13.46 -2.72 -10.20
C ASN A 57 -12.95 -1.48 -10.96
N VAL A 58 -13.80 -0.84 -11.77
CA VAL A 58 -13.44 0.39 -12.52
C VAL A 58 -13.15 1.55 -11.57
N LEU A 59 -14.06 1.83 -10.63
CA LEU A 59 -13.94 2.97 -9.71
C LEU A 59 -12.68 2.90 -8.85
N LEU A 60 -12.36 1.71 -8.33
CA LEU A 60 -11.27 1.50 -7.40
C LEU A 60 -9.97 1.02 -8.07
N SER A 61 -9.96 0.87 -9.40
CA SER A 61 -8.77 0.54 -10.18
C SER A 61 -7.68 1.59 -10.00
N THR A 62 -6.44 1.14 -9.81
CA THR A 62 -5.23 1.99 -9.79
C THR A 62 -4.61 2.14 -11.17
N GLU A 63 -5.03 1.32 -12.14
CA GLU A 63 -4.50 1.30 -13.50
C GLU A 63 -5.30 2.22 -14.44
N THR A 64 -6.59 2.39 -14.15
CA THR A 64 -7.55 3.16 -14.98
C THR A 64 -7.49 4.64 -14.63
N GLY A 65 -7.32 5.51 -15.64
CA GLY A 65 -7.24 6.96 -15.47
C GLY A 65 -8.56 7.57 -14.98
N SER A 66 -8.52 8.78 -14.39
CA SER A 66 -9.75 9.46 -13.93
C SER A 66 -10.70 9.78 -15.07
N GLU A 67 -10.17 10.17 -16.24
CA GLU A 67 -10.97 10.45 -17.44
C GLU A 67 -11.64 9.18 -17.98
N ASP A 68 -10.87 8.11 -18.13
CA ASP A 68 -11.37 6.79 -18.54
C ASP A 68 -12.45 6.28 -17.57
N LYS A 69 -12.24 6.44 -16.25
CA LYS A 69 -13.25 6.09 -15.25
C LYS A 69 -14.54 6.87 -15.47
N CYS A 70 -14.48 8.18 -15.65
CA CYS A 70 -15.67 9.00 -15.92
C CYS A 70 -16.40 8.52 -17.19
N GLN A 71 -15.65 8.22 -18.26
CA GLN A 71 -16.22 7.72 -19.50
C GLN A 71 -16.93 6.37 -19.30
N ILE A 72 -16.26 5.41 -18.65
CA ILE A 72 -16.83 4.08 -18.38
C ILE A 72 -18.08 4.20 -17.48
N LEU A 73 -18.07 5.08 -16.47
CA LEU A 73 -19.24 5.32 -15.61
C LEU A 73 -20.45 5.80 -16.42
N GLU A 74 -20.23 6.69 -17.39
CA GLU A 74 -21.30 7.24 -18.22
C GLU A 74 -21.79 6.24 -19.27
N GLU A 75 -20.87 5.62 -20.01
CA GLU A 75 -21.17 4.77 -21.15
C GLU A 75 -21.70 3.40 -20.70
N ASP A 76 -21.01 2.74 -19.76
CA ASP A 76 -21.29 1.34 -19.40
C ASP A 76 -22.27 1.22 -18.23
N PHE A 77 -22.27 2.19 -17.31
CA PHE A 77 -23.11 2.17 -16.10
C PHE A 77 -24.24 3.19 -16.12
N HIS A 78 -24.32 4.01 -17.16
CA HIS A 78 -25.33 5.06 -17.32
C HIS A 78 -25.41 6.04 -16.14
N ILE A 79 -24.27 6.25 -15.47
CA ILE A 79 -24.10 7.23 -14.42
C ILE A 79 -23.72 8.54 -15.09
N LYS A 80 -24.70 9.45 -15.22
CA LYS A 80 -24.48 10.76 -15.85
C LYS A 80 -23.33 11.51 -15.15
N MET A 81 -22.29 11.85 -15.89
CA MET A 81 -21.18 12.63 -15.36
C MET A 81 -21.61 14.08 -15.17
N THR A 82 -21.55 14.51 -13.91
CA THR A 82 -21.73 15.92 -13.55
C THR A 82 -20.38 16.50 -13.19
N GLN A 83 -20.22 17.82 -13.31
CA GLN A 83 -18.98 18.49 -12.92
C GLN A 83 -18.55 18.18 -11.49
N ALA A 84 -19.52 18.02 -10.57
CA ALA A 84 -19.23 17.63 -9.19
C ALA A 84 -18.66 16.20 -9.11
N LEU A 85 -19.32 15.24 -9.77
CA LEU A 85 -18.89 13.84 -9.77
C LEU A 85 -17.53 13.65 -10.46
N GLU A 86 -17.30 14.31 -11.59
CA GLU A 86 -15.99 14.32 -12.27
C GLU A 86 -14.89 14.85 -11.36
N SER A 87 -15.17 15.93 -10.62
CA SER A 87 -14.23 16.52 -9.67
C SER A 87 -13.91 15.57 -8.52
N GLU A 88 -14.89 14.86 -7.98
CA GLU A 88 -14.70 13.87 -6.92
C GLU A 88 -13.86 12.67 -7.38
N VAL A 89 -14.13 12.13 -8.57
CA VAL A 89 -13.35 11.03 -9.17
C VAL A 89 -11.91 11.47 -9.42
N SER A 90 -11.72 12.66 -9.99
CA SER A 90 -10.39 13.23 -10.24
C SER A 90 -9.62 13.45 -8.94
N LEU A 91 -10.26 14.01 -7.92
CA LEU A 91 -9.64 14.25 -6.60
C LEU A 91 -9.13 12.95 -5.97
N MET A 92 -9.95 11.89 -5.97
CA MET A 92 -9.58 10.59 -5.42
C MET A 92 -8.37 9.98 -6.16
N CYS A 93 -8.38 10.03 -7.49
CA CYS A 93 -7.30 9.48 -8.31
C CYS A 93 -6.00 10.25 -8.10
N ASN A 94 -6.04 11.59 -8.07
CA ASN A 94 -4.87 12.43 -7.86
C ASN A 94 -4.30 12.29 -6.45
N LEU A 95 -5.15 12.17 -5.43
CA LEU A 95 -4.72 11.92 -4.06
C LEU A 95 -3.94 10.59 -3.97
N SER A 96 -4.45 9.53 -4.60
CA SER A 96 -3.82 8.21 -4.60
C SER A 96 -2.44 8.25 -5.27
N LYS A 97 -2.34 8.88 -6.45
CA LYS A 97 -1.07 9.09 -7.17
C LYS A 97 -0.06 9.86 -6.32
N GLY A 98 -0.48 10.97 -5.70
CA GLY A 98 0.40 11.78 -4.86
C GLY A 98 0.92 11.02 -3.63
N VAL A 99 0.11 10.13 -3.04
CA VAL A 99 0.55 9.27 -1.93
C VAL A 99 1.57 8.23 -2.41
N GLU A 100 1.32 7.59 -3.54
CA GLU A 100 2.22 6.60 -4.14
C GLU A 100 3.57 7.21 -4.51
N GLU A 101 3.58 8.33 -5.25
CA GLU A 101 4.80 9.05 -5.64
C GLU A 101 5.63 9.46 -4.41
N LYS A 102 4.97 10.01 -3.38
CA LYS A 102 5.64 10.37 -2.12
C LYS A 102 6.20 9.13 -1.42
N GLY A 103 5.50 8.01 -1.48
CA GLY A 103 5.95 6.73 -0.97
C GLY A 103 7.21 6.25 -1.68
N ILE A 104 7.21 6.28 -3.02
CA ILE A 104 8.35 5.90 -3.88
C ILE A 104 9.56 6.80 -3.60
N GLN A 105 9.38 8.12 -3.59
CA GLN A 105 10.46 9.07 -3.30
C GLN A 105 11.10 8.80 -1.94
N LYS A 106 10.29 8.62 -0.89
CA LYS A 106 10.78 8.25 0.45
C LYS A 106 11.49 6.89 0.43
N GLY A 107 10.97 5.93 -0.31
CA GLY A 107 11.57 4.60 -0.47
C GLY A 107 12.95 4.66 -1.12
N ILE A 108 13.09 5.40 -2.22
CA ILE A 108 14.35 5.62 -2.93
C ILE A 108 15.35 6.34 -2.01
N GLN A 109 14.95 7.42 -1.35
CA GLN A 109 15.82 8.16 -0.44
C GLN A 109 16.34 7.26 0.69
N LYS A 110 15.46 6.51 1.35
CA LYS A 110 15.85 5.54 2.39
C LYS A 110 16.74 4.43 1.85
N GLY A 111 16.48 3.95 0.64
CA GLY A 111 17.26 2.92 -0.02
C GLY A 111 18.69 3.38 -0.32
N ILE A 112 18.83 4.58 -0.88
CA ILE A 112 20.13 5.22 -1.15
C ILE A 112 20.90 5.41 0.15
N GLN A 113 20.27 6.02 1.18
CA GLN A 113 20.94 6.24 2.47
C GLN A 113 21.43 4.93 3.07
N LYS A 114 20.57 3.91 3.16
CA LYS A 114 20.94 2.59 3.68
C LYS A 114 22.04 1.92 2.86
N GLY A 115 22.09 2.16 1.54
CA GLY A 115 23.15 1.70 0.67
C GLY A 115 24.50 2.36 0.98
N ILE A 116 24.50 3.68 1.15
CA ILE A 116 25.67 4.47 1.55
C ILE A 116 26.17 4.00 2.92
N ASP A 117 25.30 3.91 3.92
CA ASP A 117 25.67 3.50 5.29
C ASP A 117 26.34 2.10 5.30
N LYS A 118 25.77 1.16 4.54
CA LYS A 118 26.36 -0.18 4.37
C LYS A 118 27.70 -0.14 3.65
N GLY A 119 27.85 0.69 2.62
CA GLY A 119 29.10 0.87 1.89
C GLY A 119 30.20 1.42 2.78
N ILE A 120 29.89 2.43 3.59
CA ILE A 120 30.80 3.02 4.59
C ILE A 120 31.23 1.95 5.60
N THR A 121 30.26 1.23 6.17
CA THR A 121 30.52 0.17 7.16
C THR A 121 31.43 -0.92 6.58
N ALA A 122 31.15 -1.40 5.36
CA ALA A 122 31.96 -2.41 4.69
C ALA A 122 33.39 -1.90 4.40
N MET A 123 33.54 -0.63 4.01
CA MET A 123 34.86 -0.03 3.78
C MET A 123 35.65 0.08 5.09
N ILE A 124 35.01 0.53 6.18
CA ILE A 124 35.63 0.59 7.51
C ILE A 124 36.13 -0.79 7.94
N LEU A 125 35.28 -1.83 7.83
CA LEU A 125 35.66 -3.20 8.18
C LEU A 125 36.87 -3.66 7.38
N THR A 126 36.85 -3.46 6.06
CA THR A 126 37.97 -3.83 5.18
C THR A 126 39.26 -3.10 5.55
N LEU A 127 39.20 -1.80 5.86
CA LEU A 127 40.37 -1.02 6.25
C LEU A 127 40.89 -1.42 7.65
N LYS A 128 39.99 -1.76 8.59
CA LYS A 128 40.36 -2.30 9.91
C LYS A 128 41.08 -3.65 9.77
N GLU A 129 40.60 -4.54 8.89
CA GLU A 129 41.24 -5.83 8.59
C GLU A 129 42.66 -5.67 8.02
N LEU A 130 42.88 -4.62 7.24
CA LEU A 130 44.20 -4.23 6.71
C LEU A 130 45.08 -3.48 7.72
N GLN A 131 44.65 -3.37 8.98
CA GLN A 131 45.37 -2.68 10.06
C GLN A 131 45.67 -1.20 9.79
N ILE A 132 44.80 -0.54 9.01
CA ILE A 132 44.89 0.91 8.81
C ILE A 132 44.44 1.63 10.10
N SER A 133 45.16 2.68 10.49
CA SER A 133 44.84 3.43 11.71
C SER A 133 43.49 4.14 11.60
N SER A 134 42.78 4.26 12.73
CA SER A 134 41.46 4.88 12.78
C SER A 134 41.44 6.33 12.28
N ASP A 135 42.51 7.10 12.52
CA ASP A 135 42.64 8.48 12.02
C ASP A 135 42.64 8.54 10.48
N VAL A 136 43.31 7.58 9.84
CA VAL A 136 43.37 7.50 8.37
C VAL A 136 42.03 7.02 7.81
N ILE A 137 41.38 6.05 8.46
CA ILE A 137 40.04 5.58 8.07
C ILE A 137 39.04 6.73 8.15
N LEU A 138 39.04 7.47 9.25
CA LEU A 138 38.17 8.62 9.51
C LEU A 138 38.34 9.69 8.42
N LYS A 139 39.58 10.05 8.09
CA LYS A 139 39.86 10.98 6.99
C LYS A 139 39.33 10.47 5.64
N GLN A 140 39.52 9.17 5.35
CA GLN A 140 39.06 8.56 4.09
C GLN A 140 37.53 8.53 3.96
N ILE A 141 36.79 8.23 5.03
CA ILE A 141 35.31 8.24 4.98
C ILE A 141 34.76 9.66 4.85
N CYS A 142 35.35 10.65 5.52
CA CYS A 142 35.00 12.06 5.34
C CYS A 142 35.20 12.52 3.89
N GLU A 143 36.37 12.21 3.31
CA GLU A 143 36.71 12.59 1.93
C GLU A 143 35.87 11.86 0.86
N LYS A 144 35.58 10.56 1.04
CA LYS A 144 34.91 9.75 0.00
C LYS A 144 33.38 9.85 0.02
N PHE A 145 32.80 10.21 1.16
CA PHE A 145 31.35 10.23 1.35
C PHE A 145 30.82 11.62 1.74
N ASP A 146 31.67 12.66 1.62
CA ASP A 146 31.34 14.04 1.94
C ASP A 146 30.72 14.20 3.34
N LEU A 147 31.25 13.45 4.31
CA LEU A 147 30.75 13.45 5.70
C LEU A 147 31.49 14.47 6.57
N THR A 148 30.78 15.03 7.54
CA THR A 148 31.42 15.75 8.64
C THR A 148 32.14 14.77 9.55
N GLU A 149 33.18 15.26 10.22
CA GLU A 149 33.96 14.46 11.18
C GLU A 149 33.08 13.86 12.28
N GLU A 150 32.14 14.65 12.82
CA GLU A 150 31.16 14.19 13.81
C GLU A 150 30.30 13.03 13.31
N THR A 151 29.82 13.09 12.06
CA THR A 151 29.01 12.02 11.46
C THR A 151 29.86 10.79 11.20
N ALA A 152 31.06 10.97 10.65
CA ALA A 152 32.02 9.91 10.38
C ALA A 152 32.43 9.14 11.66
N GLU A 153 32.61 9.84 12.78
CA GLU A 153 32.91 9.21 14.07
C GLU A 153 31.83 8.22 14.53
N THR A 154 30.56 8.46 14.21
CA THR A 154 29.47 7.55 14.61
C THR A 154 29.65 6.15 14.01
N TYR A 155 30.18 6.06 12.80
CA TYR A 155 30.46 4.78 12.12
C TYR A 155 31.67 4.03 12.70
N LEU A 156 32.53 4.70 13.45
CA LEU A 156 33.72 4.09 14.07
C LEU A 156 33.49 3.67 15.53
N LYS A 157 32.41 4.17 16.15
CA LYS A 157 31.99 3.87 17.53
C LYS A 157 31.18 2.57 17.62
N GLU A 158 30.71 2.03 16.49
CA GLU A 158 30.16 0.67 16.35
C GLU A 158 31.25 -0.36 16.03
#